data_AF-A0A848YLY5-F1
#
_entry.id   AF-A0A848YLY5-F1
#
_cell.length_a   1.000
_cell.length_b   1.000
_cell.length_c   1.000
_cell.angle_alpha   90.00
_cell.angle_beta   90.00
_cell.angle_gamma   90.00
#
_symmetry.space_group_name_H-M   'P 1'
#
loop_
_entity.id
_entity.type
_entity.pdbx_description
1 polymer ?
#
loop_
_entity_poly.entity_id
_entity_poly.type
_entity_poly.pdbx_seq_one_letter_code
_entity_poly.pdbx_strand_id
1 'polypeptide(L)'
;MGIWICFGNVIWVDETTDPRGPLVQLEGMNLQVVNGEGSAARANALGKLIVGYDEANYEAEISRCSGGRYADQSICENIGATWSHTHKSGSHYLVTGAQNNYSQYGGLVAGFQNFTTSSYSHRHRWIRQHRHRRL
;
A
#
# COMPACT_ATOMS: atom_id res chain seq x y z
N MET A 1 19.84 18.32 -27.60
CA MET A 1 20.39 19.25 -26.59
C MET A 1 19.67 18.98 -25.28
N GLY A 2 20.26 18.14 -24.42
CA GLY A 2 19.81 17.97 -23.04
C GLY A 2 20.77 18.72 -22.15
N ILE A 3 20.26 19.60 -21.29
CA ILE A 3 21.06 20.37 -20.35
C ILE A 3 21.68 19.41 -19.33
N TRP A 4 23.00 19.36 -19.29
CA TRP A 4 23.75 18.67 -18.26
C TRP A 4 24.03 19.65 -17.13
N ILE A 5 23.53 19.35 -15.93
CA ILE A 5 24.01 19.97 -14.69
C ILE A 5 24.62 18.84 -13.86
N CYS A 6 25.93 18.90 -13.62
CA CYS A 6 26.68 17.93 -12.82
C CYS A 6 26.57 18.28 -11.33
N PHE A 7 26.30 17.31 -10.45
CA PHE A 7 27.16 16.83 -9.34
C PHE A 7 26.39 15.77 -8.50
N GLY A 8 26.86 14.51 -8.53
CA GLY A 8 26.49 13.44 -7.58
C GLY A 8 25.06 12.89 -7.72
N ASN A 9 24.75 12.22 -8.83
CA ASN A 9 23.46 11.57 -8.99
C ASN A 9 23.40 10.29 -8.15
N VAL A 10 22.85 10.41 -6.95
CA VAL A 10 22.45 9.27 -6.12
C VAL A 10 21.07 8.73 -6.54
N ILE A 11 20.33 9.49 -7.36
CA ILE A 11 19.10 9.05 -8.03
C ILE A 11 19.34 9.06 -9.55
N TRP A 12 19.07 7.94 -10.21
CA TRP A 12 19.09 7.81 -11.66
C TRP A 12 17.70 7.52 -12.19
N VAL A 13 17.32 8.18 -13.29
CA VAL A 13 16.12 7.83 -14.07
C VAL A 13 16.58 7.39 -15.44
N ASP A 14 16.34 6.13 -15.77
CA ASP A 14 16.58 5.57 -17.09
C ASP A 14 15.25 5.32 -17.79
N GLU A 15 14.93 6.15 -18.78
CA GLU A 15 13.72 6.01 -19.61
C GLU A 15 14.00 5.29 -20.93
N THR A 16 15.26 4.94 -21.22
CA THR A 16 15.69 4.65 -22.60
C THR A 16 16.49 3.37 -22.76
N THR A 17 17.23 2.93 -21.74
CA THR A 17 18.15 1.79 -21.84
C THR A 17 17.60 0.52 -21.22
N ASP A 18 16.67 0.62 -20.26
CA ASP A 18 15.96 -0.54 -19.73
C ASP A 18 14.82 -0.97 -20.68
N PRO A 19 14.91 -2.17 -21.30
CA PRO A 19 13.88 -2.66 -22.22
C PRO A 19 12.54 -2.97 -21.54
N ARG A 20 12.46 -2.95 -20.21
CA ARG A 20 11.22 -3.15 -19.43
C ARG A 20 10.43 -1.86 -19.23
N GLY A 21 11.01 -0.70 -19.57
CA GLY A 21 10.42 0.64 -19.41
C GLY A 21 11.18 1.53 -18.41
N PRO A 22 10.63 2.70 -18.06
CA PRO A 22 11.29 3.66 -17.17
C PRO A 22 11.70 3.06 -15.83
N LEU A 23 12.95 3.28 -15.44
CA LEU A 23 13.57 2.76 -14.23
C LEU A 23 14.12 3.90 -13.37
N VAL A 24 13.75 3.92 -12.10
CA VAL A 24 14.40 4.78 -11.09
C VAL A 24 15.35 3.92 -10.25
N GLN A 25 16.62 4.30 -10.17
CA GLN A 25 17.61 3.66 -9.30
C GLN A 25 18.08 4.63 -8.21
N LEU A 26 18.21 4.13 -6.98
CA LEU A 26 18.70 4.85 -5.82
C LEU A 26 20.03 4.21 -5.40
N GLU A 27 21.13 4.96 -5.49
CA GLU A 27 22.49 4.47 -5.21
C GLU A 27 23.11 5.24 -4.03
N GLY A 28 23.68 4.51 -3.07
CA GLY A 28 24.36 5.12 -1.92
C GLY A 28 23.46 5.87 -0.92
N MET A 29 22.14 5.62 -0.93
CA MET A 29 21.18 6.30 -0.05
C MET A 29 20.22 5.34 0.66
N ASN A 30 19.59 5.85 1.72
CA ASN A 30 18.41 5.24 2.34
C ASN A 30 17.14 5.85 1.74
N LEU A 31 16.13 5.01 1.44
CA LEU A 31 14.77 5.46 1.17
C LEU A 31 13.97 5.40 2.46
N GLN A 32 13.58 6.57 2.99
CA GLN A 32 12.67 6.65 4.12
C GLN A 32 11.34 7.23 3.66
N VAL A 33 10.27 6.52 3.98
CA VAL A 33 8.91 7.00 3.73
C VAL A 33 8.29 7.38 5.05
N VAL A 34 8.05 8.68 5.25
CA VAL A 34 7.48 9.25 6.48
C VAL A 34 6.08 9.76 6.23
N ASN A 35 5.19 9.58 7.20
CA ASN A 35 3.82 10.09 7.13
C ASN A 35 3.70 11.57 7.55
N GLY A 36 4.74 12.16 8.16
CA GLY A 36 4.77 13.59 8.52
C GLY A 36 4.13 13.96 9.86
N GLU A 37 3.59 13.00 10.62
CA GLU A 37 2.86 13.28 11.89
C GLU A 37 3.77 13.46 13.12
N GLY A 38 5.08 13.32 12.97
CA GLY A 38 6.05 13.41 14.08
C GLY A 38 5.92 12.33 15.16
N SER A 39 4.96 11.40 15.05
CA SER A 39 4.73 10.30 15.98
C SER A 39 4.25 9.04 15.26
N ALA A 40 4.80 7.88 15.63
CA ALA A 40 4.52 6.60 14.99
C ALA A 40 3.10 6.06 15.21
N ALA A 41 2.32 6.64 16.14
CA ALA A 41 0.97 6.17 16.49
C ALA A 41 -0.17 7.00 15.85
N ARG A 42 0.15 7.89 14.90
CA ARG A 42 -0.85 8.71 14.20
C ARG A 42 -0.94 8.27 12.75
N ALA A 43 -2.14 7.94 12.31
CA ALA A 43 -2.43 7.58 10.92
C ALA A 43 -3.06 8.78 10.20
N ASN A 44 -2.53 9.12 9.02
CA ASN A 44 -3.02 10.23 8.20
C ASN A 44 -3.12 9.88 6.71
N ALA A 45 -3.20 8.59 6.39
CA ALA A 45 -3.18 8.04 5.02
C ALA A 45 -1.91 8.33 4.19
N LEU A 46 -0.91 9.05 4.71
CA LEU A 46 0.35 9.35 4.02
C LEU A 46 1.50 8.46 4.52
N GLY A 47 2.66 8.58 3.86
CA GLY A 47 3.85 7.83 4.20
C GLY A 47 3.79 6.35 3.78
N LYS A 48 3.51 6.08 2.50
CA LYS A 48 3.40 4.72 1.95
C LYS A 48 4.38 4.49 0.80
N LEU A 49 4.90 3.27 0.69
CA LEU A 49 5.54 2.76 -0.53
C LEU A 49 4.57 1.77 -1.19
N ILE A 50 4.10 2.11 -2.38
CA ILE A 50 3.13 1.31 -3.15
C ILE A 50 3.88 0.67 -4.31
N VAL A 51 3.83 -0.67 -4.41
CA VAL A 51 4.42 -1.42 -5.51
C VAL A 51 3.29 -2.09 -6.30
N GLY A 52 3.00 -1.57 -7.49
CA GLY A 52 1.84 -1.95 -8.30
C GLY A 52 0.74 -0.87 -8.27
N TYR A 53 -0.52 -1.28 -8.46
CA TYR A 53 -1.67 -0.37 -8.51
C TYR A 53 -2.41 -0.32 -7.17
N ASP A 54 -2.71 0.89 -6.68
CA ASP A 54 -3.55 1.10 -5.50
C ASP A 54 -5.03 1.22 -5.87
N GLU A 55 -5.57 0.17 -6.48
CA GLU A 55 -6.96 0.17 -6.94
C GLU A 55 -7.95 0.07 -5.78
N ALA A 56 -9.10 0.73 -5.92
CA ALA A 56 -10.23 0.51 -5.02
C ALA A 56 -10.81 -0.89 -5.28
N ASN A 57 -11.14 -1.58 -4.19
CA ASN A 57 -11.75 -2.90 -4.27
C ASN A 57 -13.27 -2.78 -4.34
N TYR A 58 -13.86 -2.65 -5.53
CA TYR A 58 -15.32 -2.53 -5.66
C TYR A 58 -16.09 -3.87 -5.54
N GLU A 59 -15.39 -5.00 -5.46
CA GLU A 59 -16.00 -6.34 -5.45
C GLU A 59 -15.86 -7.09 -4.11
N ALA A 60 -15.29 -6.45 -3.08
CA ALA A 60 -15.25 -7.05 -1.75
C ALA A 60 -16.62 -6.95 -1.07
N GLU A 61 -17.26 -8.11 -0.83
CA GLU A 61 -18.51 -8.21 -0.07
C GLU A 61 -18.36 -7.88 1.42
N ILE A 62 -17.13 -7.75 1.92
CA ILE A 62 -16.86 -7.66 3.36
C ILE A 62 -16.32 -6.27 3.69
N SER A 63 -17.19 -5.41 4.22
CA SER A 63 -16.82 -4.11 4.79
C SER A 63 -16.11 -4.27 6.14
N ARG A 64 -15.20 -3.33 6.41
CA ARG A 64 -14.37 -3.34 7.62
C ARG A 64 -14.17 -1.95 8.17
N CYS A 65 -13.84 -1.92 9.46
CA CYS A 65 -13.64 -0.67 10.17
C CYS A 65 -12.26 -0.07 9.93
N SER A 66 -12.23 1.19 9.50
CA SER A 66 -11.01 1.99 9.34
C SER A 66 -10.33 2.38 10.66
N GLY A 67 -11.05 2.28 11.78
CA GLY A 67 -10.53 2.46 13.14
C GLY A 67 -9.72 1.26 13.64
N GLY A 68 -9.58 0.20 12.83
CA GLY A 68 -8.98 -1.08 13.24
C GLY A 68 -9.77 -1.77 14.35
N ARG A 69 -9.28 -2.94 14.82
CA ARG A 69 -9.74 -3.79 15.97
C ARG A 69 -11.23 -4.17 16.09
N TYR A 70 -12.16 -3.44 15.49
CA TYR A 70 -13.60 -3.62 15.55
C TYR A 70 -14.11 -4.28 14.27
N ALA A 71 -14.85 -5.38 14.43
CA ALA A 71 -15.51 -6.08 13.33
C ALA A 71 -17.02 -5.77 13.24
N ASP A 72 -17.49 -4.78 14.01
CA ASP A 72 -18.89 -4.35 14.09
C ASP A 72 -19.06 -2.97 13.45
N GLN A 73 -20.05 -2.83 12.57
CA GLN A 73 -20.34 -1.59 11.84
C GLN A 73 -20.80 -0.47 12.77
N SER A 74 -21.72 -0.76 13.67
CA SER A 74 -22.28 0.22 14.60
C SER A 74 -21.20 0.82 15.48
N ILE A 75 -20.33 -0.02 16.06
CA ILE A 75 -19.19 0.44 16.85
C ILE A 75 -18.23 1.26 16.00
N CYS A 76 -17.97 0.85 14.76
CA CYS A 76 -17.06 1.57 13.87
C CYS A 76 -17.53 2.99 13.56
N GLU A 77 -18.78 3.13 13.14
CA GLU A 77 -19.37 4.42 12.78
C GLU A 77 -19.51 5.31 14.02
N ASN A 78 -19.84 4.72 15.18
CA ASN A 78 -19.95 5.45 16.46
C ASN A 78 -18.62 6.05 16.96
N ILE A 79 -17.47 5.44 16.63
CA ILE A 79 -16.15 6.01 16.96
C ILE A 79 -15.64 6.99 15.89
N GLY A 80 -16.47 7.36 14.91
CA GLY A 80 -16.10 8.25 13.80
C GLY A 80 -15.18 7.59 12.77
N ALA A 81 -15.06 6.27 12.79
CA ALA A 81 -14.31 5.54 11.79
C ALA A 81 -15.21 5.17 10.60
N THR A 82 -14.64 5.19 9.39
CA THR A 82 -15.29 4.72 8.17
C THR A 82 -15.47 3.20 8.19
N TRP A 83 -16.70 2.74 7.98
CA TRP A 83 -17.03 1.36 7.64
C TRP A 83 -17.12 1.22 6.11
N SER A 84 -16.14 0.59 5.49
CA SER A 84 -16.10 0.45 4.03
C SER A 84 -15.30 -0.78 3.61
N HIS A 85 -15.55 -1.25 2.40
CA HIS A 85 -14.80 -2.30 1.73
C HIS A 85 -13.61 -1.76 0.91
N THR A 86 -13.37 -0.44 0.91
CA THR A 86 -12.30 0.24 0.15
C THR A 86 -11.45 1.22 0.96
N HIS A 87 -11.52 1.21 2.30
CA HIS A 87 -10.82 2.21 3.11
C HIS A 87 -9.27 2.02 3.12
N LYS A 88 -8.55 3.14 3.00
CA LYS A 88 -7.08 3.22 2.96
C LYS A 88 -6.52 4.19 4.01
N SER A 89 -6.98 4.06 5.24
CA SER A 89 -6.78 5.03 6.32
C SER A 89 -5.44 4.93 7.07
N GLY A 90 -4.70 3.82 6.95
CA GLY A 90 -3.45 3.60 7.71
C GLY A 90 -2.22 4.38 7.18
N SER A 91 -1.07 4.29 7.86
CA SER A 91 0.24 4.87 7.44
C SER A 91 1.38 3.83 7.52
N HIS A 92 2.50 4.02 6.79
CA HIS A 92 3.65 3.08 6.79
C HIS A 92 3.29 1.63 6.39
N TYR A 93 2.86 1.44 5.15
CA TYR A 93 2.61 0.11 4.58
C TYR A 93 3.49 -0.15 3.37
N LEU A 94 3.93 -1.40 3.23
CA LEU A 94 4.40 -1.96 1.96
C LEU A 94 3.23 -2.75 1.36
N VAL A 95 2.64 -2.21 0.29
CA VAL A 95 1.48 -2.83 -0.38
C VAL A 95 1.91 -3.36 -1.73
N THR A 96 1.67 -4.66 -1.95
CA THR A 96 1.94 -5.34 -3.22
C THR A 96 0.69 -6.09 -3.68
N GLY A 97 0.30 -5.91 -4.96
CA GLY A 97 -0.91 -6.50 -5.53
C GLY A 97 -2.17 -5.66 -5.36
N ALA A 98 -3.27 -6.12 -5.96
CA ALA A 98 -4.49 -5.33 -6.13
C ALA A 98 -5.54 -5.55 -5.03
N GLN A 99 -6.43 -4.56 -4.88
CA GLN A 99 -7.66 -4.64 -4.08
C GLN A 99 -7.44 -4.85 -2.57
N ASN A 100 -6.42 -4.20 -2.02
CA ASN A 100 -6.03 -4.35 -0.62
C ASN A 100 -6.52 -3.18 0.24
N ASN A 101 -6.94 -3.49 1.47
CA ASN A 101 -7.41 -2.53 2.46
C ASN A 101 -6.51 -2.57 3.70
N TYR A 102 -6.34 -1.44 4.38
CA TYR A 102 -5.46 -1.35 5.54
C TYR A 102 -5.88 -0.23 6.50
N SER A 103 -5.74 -0.50 7.80
CA SER A 103 -5.86 0.48 8.89
C SER A 103 -4.80 0.21 9.94
N GLN A 104 -4.39 1.25 10.67
CA GLN A 104 -3.24 1.29 11.61
C GLN A 104 -1.89 1.64 10.95
N TYR A 105 -0.77 1.18 11.52
CA TYR A 105 0.59 1.51 11.09
C TYR A 105 1.56 0.32 11.13
N GLY A 106 2.53 0.33 10.21
CA GLY A 106 3.65 -0.62 10.16
C GLY A 106 3.24 -2.03 9.73
N GLY A 107 2.87 -2.22 8.45
CA GLY A 107 2.41 -3.52 7.96
C GLY A 107 2.84 -3.85 6.52
N LEU A 108 2.87 -5.14 6.20
CA LEU A 108 3.06 -5.67 4.84
C LEU A 108 1.79 -6.35 4.37
N VAL A 109 1.25 -5.87 3.24
CA VAL A 109 0.04 -6.41 2.60
C VAL A 109 0.38 -6.88 1.21
N ALA A 110 0.31 -8.19 0.99
CA ALA A 110 0.70 -8.81 -0.28
C ALA A 110 -0.37 -9.76 -0.82
N GLY A 111 -0.71 -9.59 -2.10
CA GLY A 111 -1.61 -10.46 -2.86
C GLY A 111 -2.95 -9.80 -3.21
N PHE A 112 -4.00 -10.60 -3.37
CA PHE A 112 -5.33 -10.16 -3.80
C PHE A 112 -6.35 -10.15 -2.65
N GLN A 113 -7.13 -9.07 -2.54
CA GLN A 113 -8.21 -8.92 -1.55
C GLN A 113 -7.74 -9.14 -0.10
N ASN A 114 -6.63 -8.49 0.23
CA ASN A 114 -6.08 -8.50 1.56
C ASN A 114 -6.55 -7.33 2.42
N PHE A 115 -6.51 -7.58 3.73
CA PHE A 115 -6.99 -6.71 4.76
C PHE A 115 -6.16 -6.92 6.03
N THR A 116 -5.70 -5.81 6.59
CA THR A 116 -4.89 -5.71 7.81
C THR A 116 -5.42 -4.58 8.69
N THR A 117 -5.55 -4.82 10.00
CA THR A 117 -6.18 -3.89 10.97
C THR A 117 -5.46 -3.77 12.30
N SER A 118 -4.40 -4.55 12.50
CA SER A 118 -3.64 -4.55 13.73
C SER A 118 -2.30 -3.88 13.45
N SER A 119 -1.80 -3.12 14.43
CA SER A 119 -0.45 -2.58 14.41
C SER A 119 0.57 -3.73 14.28
N TYR A 120 1.62 -3.51 13.49
CA TYR A 120 2.70 -4.48 13.26
C TYR A 120 2.25 -5.81 12.64
N SER A 121 1.16 -5.83 11.86
CA SER A 121 0.63 -7.07 11.30
C SER A 121 1.11 -7.37 9.88
N HIS A 122 1.23 -8.67 9.57
CA HIS A 122 1.60 -9.20 8.25
C HIS A 122 0.44 -10.02 7.68
N ARG A 123 0.06 -9.79 6.41
CA ARG A 123 -0.92 -10.65 5.72
C ARG A 123 -0.52 -10.91 4.27
N HIS A 124 -0.42 -12.19 3.94
CA HIS A 124 -0.13 -12.70 2.60
C HIS A 124 -1.18 -13.75 2.22
N ARG A 125 -1.77 -13.64 1.02
CA ARG A 125 -2.64 -14.67 0.43
C ARG A 125 -2.35 -14.81 -1.06
N TRP A 126 -1.99 -16.03 -1.46
CA TRP A 126 -1.81 -16.40 -2.87
C TRP A 126 -3.00 -17.24 -3.32
N ILE A 127 -3.71 -16.81 -4.36
CA ILE A 127 -4.75 -17.63 -5.02
C ILE A 127 -4.20 -18.04 -6.39
N ARG A 128 -3.89 -19.34 -6.58
CA ARG A 128 -3.73 -19.90 -7.92
C ARG A 128 -5.11 -19.98 -8.55
N GLN A 129 -5.47 -19.04 -9.42
CA GLN A 129 -6.51 -19.28 -10.41
C GLN A 129 -5.93 -20.23 -11.47
N HIS A 130 -5.91 -21.53 -11.17
CA HIS A 130 -5.88 -22.53 -12.24
C HIS A 130 -7.27 -22.59 -12.85
N ARG A 131 -7.52 -21.72 -13.83
CA ARG A 131 -8.67 -21.86 -14.73
C ARG A 131 -8.36 -23.01 -15.70
N HIS A 132 -8.47 -24.24 -15.23
CA HIS A 132 -8.61 -25.38 -16.14
C HIS A 132 -10.03 -25.36 -16.69
N ARG A 133 -10.22 -24.70 -17.83
CA ARG A 133 -11.27 -25.13 -18.76
C ARG A 133 -10.79 -26.46 -19.35
N ARG A 134 -11.25 -27.56 -18.75
CA ARG A 134 -11.36 -28.83 -19.47
C ARG A 134 -12.62 -28.72 -20.32
N LEU A 135 -12.43 -28.66 -21.64
CA LEU A 135 -13.31 -29.33 -22.58
C LEU A 135 -12.70 -30.71 -22.83
#